data_AF-A0A968WIF4-F1
#
_entry.id   AF-A0A968WIF4-F1
#
_cell.length_a   1.000
_cell.length_b   1.000
_cell.length_c   1.000
_cell.angle_alpha   90.00
_cell.angle_beta   90.00
_cell.angle_gamma   90.00
#
_symmetry.space_group_name_H-M   'P 1'
#
loop_
_entity.id
_entity.type
_entity.pdbx_description
1 polymer ?
#
loop_
_entity_poly.entity_id
_entity_poly.type
_entity_poly.pdbx_seq_one_letter_code
_entity_poly.pdbx_strand_id
1 'polypeptide(L)'
;LMYGDDIRLKFDLDENYADISPEIEGVAAIEFPFAQMKTSIPNARWDLTSQTITMTKSPDVPLENSYFYTTRPELDSLNFNAEKAEYDLKTQELKVSGIPYIIVADAKITPENNEVLILENSKIGTLKNTTIILDTLNGYHRLTEGVVDIVSRNEFSGYATYQYVSFLNDTFAIKMTDFHLEPISQEESSRRSQRRASGATQQTVGVGSVADKDGMILGAGMFYKGDITMYATRPALQLNGFVKLDIKKIKNYNTWIQYKQTGDEEDVLIDFDNAIDEDGRKVDAGLHFSSADNSLYISFLSSKKSEDDEDFFSPSGTLHYDTASQEYKIEDLAKAAGTKLSGKVFAYNDNNSNVRFEGGVGLFNGTKDFGLTASVIGSGNLETNEIRLNSFIMMNSSVPTMAFEIMARDIMEVIKNEGAEEGLGDQTELLYKIADILGERAVKDFEQRSLQGYVSLGTLGPMAQPVVFFQREPQVVARAQSILQRRQPRRVQHPAQRHQRCV
;
A
#
# COMPACT_ATOMS: atom_id res chain seq x y z
N LEU A 1 -27.88 43.17 -26.00
CA LEU A 1 -27.26 42.07 -26.77
C LEU A 1 -25.77 42.01 -26.51
N MET A 2 -25.06 43.15 -26.61
CA MET A 2 -23.66 43.32 -26.18
C MET A 2 -23.51 44.75 -25.62
N TYR A 3 -22.62 44.95 -24.65
CA TYR A 3 -22.23 46.25 -24.09
C TYR A 3 -20.72 46.41 -24.24
N GLY A 4 -20.24 47.63 -24.47
CA GLY A 4 -18.82 47.92 -24.62
C GLY A 4 -18.47 49.25 -23.93
N ASP A 5 -17.41 49.25 -23.14
CA ASP A 5 -16.86 50.46 -22.50
C ASP A 5 -15.43 50.68 -22.99
N ASP A 6 -15.08 51.90 -23.38
CA ASP A 6 -13.76 52.22 -23.98
C ASP A 6 -13.38 51.28 -25.16
N ILE A 7 -14.28 51.17 -26.15
CA ILE A 7 -14.08 50.38 -27.37
C ILE A 7 -13.96 51.24 -28.64
N ARG A 8 -13.17 50.76 -29.59
CA ARG A 8 -13.14 51.25 -30.98
C ARG A 8 -14.13 50.44 -31.80
N LEU A 9 -14.95 51.14 -32.57
CA LEU A 9 -15.98 50.55 -33.41
C LEU A 9 -15.84 51.08 -34.85
N LYS A 10 -15.72 50.18 -35.82
CA LYS A 10 -15.65 50.51 -37.25
C LYS A 10 -16.69 49.71 -38.02
N PHE A 11 -17.65 50.41 -38.62
CA PHE A 11 -18.65 49.79 -39.49
C PHE A 11 -18.18 49.75 -40.94
N ASP A 12 -18.47 48.63 -41.60
CA ASP A 12 -18.44 48.47 -43.04
C ASP A 12 -19.87 48.13 -43.50
N LEU A 13 -20.56 49.14 -44.03
CA LEU A 13 -21.96 49.00 -44.46
C LEU A 13 -22.07 48.35 -45.85
N ASP A 14 -20.99 48.33 -46.63
CA ASP A 14 -20.99 47.70 -47.96
C ASP A 14 -20.90 46.17 -47.81
N GLU A 15 -20.06 45.71 -46.89
CA GLU A 15 -19.90 44.28 -46.56
C GLU A 15 -20.76 43.81 -45.37
N ASN A 16 -21.55 44.70 -44.76
CA ASN A 16 -22.46 44.42 -43.62
C ASN A 16 -21.79 43.78 -42.39
N TYR A 17 -20.64 44.31 -41.95
CA TYR A 17 -20.02 43.92 -40.69
C TYR A 17 -19.56 45.13 -39.86
N ALA A 18 -19.26 44.89 -38.58
CA ALA A 18 -18.64 45.87 -37.69
C ALA A 18 -17.45 45.24 -36.95
N ASP A 19 -16.29 45.88 -37.02
CA ASP A 19 -15.13 45.51 -36.22
C ASP A 19 -15.13 46.29 -34.89
N ILE A 20 -14.91 45.56 -33.81
CA ILE A 20 -14.93 46.02 -32.42
C ILE A 20 -13.60 45.62 -31.78
N SER A 21 -12.94 46.55 -31.09
CA SER A 21 -11.74 46.27 -30.32
C SER A 21 -11.66 47.13 -29.05
N PRO A 22 -11.09 46.65 -27.95
CA PRO A 22 -10.84 47.48 -26.77
C PRO A 22 -9.81 48.58 -27.10
N GLU A 23 -9.94 49.76 -26.49
CA GLU A 23 -8.94 50.83 -26.63
C GLU A 23 -7.59 50.46 -26.00
N ILE A 24 -7.62 49.68 -24.93
CA ILE A 24 -6.46 49.17 -24.20
C ILE A 24 -6.51 47.64 -24.20
N GLU A 25 -5.47 47.01 -24.75
CA GLU A 25 -5.35 45.56 -24.79
C GLU A 25 -5.29 44.97 -23.37
N GLY A 26 -5.95 43.82 -23.15
CA GLY A 26 -6.03 43.16 -21.84
C GLY A 26 -7.12 43.70 -20.91
N VAL A 27 -7.76 44.83 -21.25
CA VAL A 27 -8.94 45.32 -20.53
C VAL A 27 -10.18 44.61 -21.04
N ALA A 28 -10.99 44.08 -20.12
CA ALA A 28 -12.24 43.41 -20.45
C ALA A 28 -13.36 44.42 -20.75
N ALA A 29 -13.24 45.05 -21.90
CA ALA A 29 -14.11 46.12 -22.39
C ALA A 29 -15.46 45.63 -22.93
N ILE A 30 -15.54 44.38 -23.38
CA ILE A 30 -16.71 43.82 -24.05
C ILE A 30 -17.49 42.95 -23.07
N GLU A 31 -18.80 43.20 -22.97
CA GLU A 31 -19.74 42.50 -22.09
C GLU A 31 -20.90 41.90 -22.88
N PHE A 32 -21.30 40.69 -22.50
CA PHE A 32 -22.47 39.98 -22.99
C PHE A 32 -23.48 39.84 -21.85
N PRO A 33 -24.44 40.79 -21.69
CA PRO A 33 -25.32 40.81 -20.52
C PRO A 33 -26.21 39.57 -20.35
N PHE A 34 -26.63 38.92 -21.44
CA PHE A 34 -27.44 37.70 -21.39
C PHE A 34 -26.62 36.49 -20.95
N ALA A 35 -25.41 36.32 -21.50
CA ALA A 35 -24.47 35.30 -21.05
C ALA A 35 -23.83 35.64 -19.68
N GLN A 36 -23.98 36.89 -19.20
CA GLN A 36 -23.32 37.43 -18.00
C GLN A 36 -21.79 37.24 -18.03
N MET A 37 -21.18 37.46 -19.19
CA MET A 37 -19.74 37.30 -19.40
C MET A 37 -19.09 38.59 -19.88
N LYS A 38 -17.88 38.87 -19.40
CA LYS A 38 -16.99 39.90 -19.93
C LYS A 38 -15.75 39.29 -20.53
N THR A 39 -15.18 39.92 -21.55
CA THR A 39 -13.99 39.45 -22.25
C THR A 39 -13.02 40.58 -22.57
N SER A 40 -11.73 40.24 -22.50
CA SER A 40 -10.61 41.08 -22.94
C SER A 40 -10.10 40.74 -24.34
N ILE A 41 -10.81 39.88 -25.10
CA ILE A 41 -10.36 39.51 -26.45
C ILE A 41 -10.19 40.77 -27.32
N PRO A 42 -9.03 40.93 -28.00
CA PRO A 42 -8.67 42.17 -28.67
C PRO A 42 -9.47 42.46 -29.95
N ASN A 43 -9.95 41.43 -30.66
CA ASN A 43 -10.69 41.64 -31.91
C ASN A 43 -12.01 40.90 -31.87
N ALA A 44 -13.10 41.64 -32.09
CA ALA A 44 -14.43 41.09 -32.29
C ALA A 44 -15.01 41.63 -33.60
N ARG A 45 -15.56 40.75 -34.43
CA ARG A 45 -16.24 41.10 -35.67
C ARG A 45 -17.70 40.70 -35.55
N TRP A 46 -18.59 41.67 -35.66
CA TRP A 46 -20.02 41.46 -35.73
C TRP A 46 -20.47 41.41 -37.20
N ASP A 47 -20.96 40.26 -37.64
CA ASP A 47 -21.61 40.10 -38.93
C ASP A 47 -23.11 40.39 -38.79
N LEU A 48 -23.59 41.44 -39.46
CA LEU A 48 -24.97 41.88 -39.36
C LEU A 48 -25.93 40.96 -40.14
N THR A 49 -25.43 40.19 -41.11
CA THR A 49 -26.23 39.27 -41.94
C THR A 49 -26.48 37.96 -41.21
N SER A 50 -25.41 37.33 -40.71
CA SER A 50 -25.52 36.08 -39.96
C SER A 50 -26.01 36.30 -38.52
N GLN A 51 -25.85 37.52 -38.00
CA GLN A 51 -26.13 37.91 -36.62
C GLN A 51 -25.24 37.19 -35.61
N THR A 52 -23.97 37.00 -35.96
CA THR A 52 -22.97 36.38 -35.09
C THR A 52 -21.84 37.36 -34.79
N ILE A 53 -21.24 37.24 -33.61
CA ILE A 53 -20.07 38.01 -33.20
C ILE A 53 -18.92 37.03 -33.02
N THR A 54 -17.94 37.09 -33.92
CA THR A 54 -16.73 36.25 -33.87
C THR A 54 -15.60 37.03 -33.22
N MET A 55 -15.02 36.46 -32.17
CA MET A 55 -13.96 37.03 -31.35
C MET A 55 -12.68 36.23 -31.55
N THR A 56 -11.56 36.89 -31.80
CA THR A 56 -10.27 36.23 -31.99
C THR A 56 -9.10 37.00 -31.40
N LYS A 57 -8.22 36.27 -30.70
CA LYS A 57 -6.92 36.73 -30.25
C LYS A 57 -5.93 36.68 -31.42
N SER A 58 -5.20 37.77 -31.68
CA SER A 58 -4.09 37.76 -32.63
C SER A 58 -2.95 36.85 -32.13
N PRO A 59 -2.13 36.27 -33.01
CA PRO A 59 -0.99 35.43 -32.61
C PRO A 59 0.01 36.14 -31.68
N ASP A 60 0.20 37.45 -31.89
CA ASP A 60 1.17 38.29 -31.16
C ASP A 60 0.72 38.68 -29.74
N VAL A 61 -0.56 38.45 -29.41
CA VAL A 61 -1.13 38.81 -28.09
C VAL A 61 -0.93 37.64 -27.12
N PRO A 62 -0.31 37.84 -25.94
CA PRO A 62 -0.20 36.80 -24.92
C PRO A 62 -1.59 36.26 -24.50
N LEU A 63 -1.70 34.94 -24.28
CA LEU A 63 -2.98 34.31 -23.90
C LEU A 63 -3.48 34.80 -22.53
N GLU A 64 -2.58 35.18 -21.64
CA GLU A 64 -2.89 35.79 -20.33
C GLU A 64 -3.67 37.12 -20.45
N ASN A 65 -3.54 37.83 -21.56
CA ASN A 65 -4.29 39.06 -21.82
C ASN A 65 -5.65 38.79 -22.49
N SER A 66 -5.98 37.53 -22.74
CA SER A 66 -7.17 37.08 -23.47
C SER A 66 -7.98 36.13 -22.60
N TYR A 67 -8.83 36.71 -21.76
CA TYR A 67 -9.62 35.98 -20.78
C TYR A 67 -11.10 36.34 -20.84
N PHE A 68 -11.89 35.41 -20.29
CA PHE A 68 -13.30 35.58 -20.01
C PHE A 68 -13.51 35.49 -18.52
N TYR A 69 -14.41 36.30 -17.98
CA TYR A 69 -14.90 36.12 -16.62
C TYR A 69 -16.40 36.39 -16.53
N THR A 70 -17.03 35.73 -15.58
CA THR A 70 -18.45 35.92 -15.30
C THR A 70 -18.70 37.16 -14.48
N THR A 71 -19.76 37.90 -14.83
CA THR A 71 -20.31 39.00 -14.03
C THR A 71 -21.37 38.51 -13.04
N ARG A 72 -21.70 37.22 -13.03
CA ARG A 72 -22.64 36.61 -12.08
C ARG A 72 -21.97 36.47 -10.70
N PRO A 73 -22.49 37.13 -9.64
CA PRO A 73 -21.85 37.10 -8.33
C PRO A 73 -21.75 35.70 -7.71
N GLU A 74 -22.72 34.83 -7.98
CA GLU A 74 -22.78 33.46 -7.44
C GLU A 74 -21.65 32.55 -7.94
N LEU A 75 -21.03 32.87 -9.08
CA LEU A 75 -19.93 32.10 -9.65
C LEU A 75 -18.55 32.59 -9.16
N ASP A 76 -18.52 33.56 -8.24
CA ASP A 76 -17.31 34.10 -7.61
C ASP A 76 -16.22 34.52 -8.61
N SER A 77 -16.63 35.22 -9.67
CA SER A 77 -15.73 35.72 -10.72
C SER A 77 -14.89 34.62 -11.38
N LEU A 78 -15.50 33.43 -11.58
CA LEU A 78 -14.93 32.38 -12.41
C LEU A 78 -14.39 32.97 -13.72
N ASN A 79 -13.13 32.66 -14.00
CA ASN A 79 -12.42 33.16 -15.16
C ASN A 79 -11.57 32.06 -15.78
N PHE A 80 -11.32 32.21 -17.08
CA PHE A 80 -10.45 31.33 -17.84
C PHE A 80 -9.94 32.05 -19.09
N ASN A 81 -8.76 31.63 -19.54
CA ASN A 81 -8.15 32.16 -20.74
C ASN A 81 -8.68 31.42 -21.98
N ALA A 82 -8.82 32.12 -23.08
CA ALA A 82 -9.26 31.54 -24.34
C ALA A 82 -8.71 32.31 -25.55
N GLU A 83 -8.64 31.66 -26.70
CA GLU A 83 -8.13 32.27 -27.92
C GLU A 83 -9.24 32.87 -28.79
N LYS A 84 -10.44 32.27 -28.77
CA LYS A 84 -11.53 32.63 -29.67
C LYS A 84 -12.88 32.46 -28.98
N ALA A 85 -13.87 33.19 -29.45
CA ALA A 85 -15.26 32.93 -29.11
C ALA A 85 -16.20 33.29 -30.26
N GLU A 86 -17.39 32.72 -30.23
CA GLU A 86 -18.47 33.01 -31.16
C GLU A 86 -19.74 33.21 -30.35
N TYR A 87 -20.40 34.34 -30.53
CA TYR A 87 -21.69 34.63 -29.91
C TYR A 87 -22.77 34.71 -30.97
N ASP A 88 -23.75 33.82 -30.88
CA ASP A 88 -24.92 33.83 -31.76
C ASP A 88 -26.01 34.71 -31.13
N LEU A 89 -26.42 35.78 -31.83
CA LEU A 89 -27.43 36.72 -31.32
C LEU A 89 -28.85 36.14 -31.35
N LYS A 90 -29.11 35.12 -32.17
CA LYS A 90 -30.42 34.47 -32.31
C LYS A 90 -30.65 33.48 -31.18
N THR A 91 -29.66 32.62 -30.91
CA THR A 91 -29.73 31.63 -29.83
C THR A 91 -29.27 32.17 -28.48
N GLN A 92 -28.53 33.29 -28.49
CA GLN A 92 -27.91 33.90 -27.30
C GLN A 92 -26.87 32.99 -26.62
N GLU A 93 -26.24 32.13 -27.41
CA GLU A 93 -25.22 31.19 -26.96
C GLU A 93 -23.82 31.73 -27.23
N LEU A 94 -22.94 31.64 -26.24
CA LEU A 94 -21.54 32.01 -26.34
C LEU A 94 -20.68 30.74 -26.37
N LYS A 95 -20.14 30.41 -27.54
CA LYS A 95 -19.19 29.31 -27.71
C LYS A 95 -17.77 29.85 -27.59
N VAL A 96 -17.01 29.41 -26.59
CA VAL A 96 -15.62 29.82 -26.37
C VAL A 96 -14.68 28.66 -26.73
N SER A 97 -13.61 28.93 -27.46
CA SER A 97 -12.66 27.93 -27.97
C SER A 97 -11.21 28.32 -27.71
N GLY A 98 -10.33 27.33 -27.67
CA GLY A 98 -8.90 27.53 -27.36
C GLY A 98 -8.64 27.76 -25.87
N ILE A 99 -9.43 27.13 -25.00
CA ILE A 99 -9.26 27.16 -23.54
C ILE A 99 -8.23 26.08 -23.14
N PRO A 100 -7.03 26.44 -22.64
CA PRO A 100 -6.05 25.44 -22.23
C PRO A 100 -6.52 24.62 -21.02
N TYR A 101 -7.12 25.32 -20.04
CA TYR A 101 -7.72 24.76 -18.85
C TYR A 101 -8.56 25.84 -18.16
N ILE A 102 -9.49 25.41 -17.32
CA ILE A 102 -10.26 26.23 -16.39
C ILE A 102 -9.82 25.82 -14.99
N ILE A 103 -9.41 26.80 -14.17
CA ILE A 103 -9.09 26.54 -12.77
C ILE A 103 -10.39 26.64 -11.97
N VAL A 104 -10.76 25.54 -11.31
CA VAL A 104 -11.91 25.49 -10.39
C VAL A 104 -11.47 24.79 -9.11
N ALA A 105 -11.62 25.47 -7.97
CA ALA A 105 -11.05 25.02 -6.71
C ALA A 105 -9.55 24.67 -6.88
N ASP A 106 -9.20 23.40 -6.64
CA ASP A 106 -7.84 22.86 -6.75
C ASP A 106 -7.60 22.14 -8.08
N ALA A 107 -8.56 22.18 -9.00
CA ALA A 107 -8.53 21.43 -10.26
C ALA A 107 -8.18 22.31 -11.46
N LYS A 108 -7.31 21.80 -12.33
CA LYS A 108 -7.20 22.25 -13.72
C LYS A 108 -8.08 21.35 -14.58
N ILE A 109 -9.20 21.87 -15.05
CA ILE A 109 -10.15 21.16 -15.90
C ILE A 109 -9.93 21.57 -17.35
N THR A 110 -9.47 20.65 -18.19
CA THR A 110 -9.32 20.86 -19.63
C THR A 110 -10.51 20.25 -20.36
N PRO A 111 -11.36 21.07 -21.01
CA PRO A 111 -12.51 20.59 -21.75
C PRO A 111 -12.12 19.86 -23.04
N GLU A 112 -12.99 18.97 -23.52
CA GLU A 112 -12.81 18.35 -24.84
C GLU A 112 -12.74 19.41 -25.95
N ASN A 113 -11.82 19.21 -26.90
CA ASN A 113 -11.52 20.15 -27.99
C ASN A 113 -11.10 21.56 -27.54
N ASN A 114 -10.83 21.77 -26.25
CA ASN A 114 -10.56 23.08 -25.66
C ASN A 114 -11.73 24.07 -25.86
N GLU A 115 -12.98 23.59 -25.87
CA GLU A 115 -14.18 24.42 -26.10
C GLU A 115 -15.20 24.32 -24.96
N VAL A 116 -15.92 25.41 -24.71
CA VAL A 116 -17.03 25.48 -23.76
C VAL A 116 -18.20 26.25 -24.35
N LEU A 117 -19.41 25.74 -24.13
CA LEU A 117 -20.65 26.43 -24.45
C LEU A 117 -21.18 27.12 -23.19
N ILE A 118 -21.43 28.42 -23.29
CA ILE A 118 -21.99 29.25 -22.21
C ILE A 118 -23.36 29.72 -22.65
N LEU A 119 -24.38 29.37 -21.87
CA LEU A 119 -25.77 29.73 -22.09
C LEU A 119 -26.12 30.99 -21.28
N GLU A 120 -27.39 31.37 -21.28
CA GLU A 120 -27.91 32.45 -20.47
C GLU A 120 -27.53 32.30 -18.97
N ASN A 121 -27.36 33.45 -18.30
CA ASN A 121 -27.00 33.54 -16.87
C ASN A 121 -25.65 32.86 -16.52
N SER A 122 -24.67 32.89 -17.43
CA SER A 122 -23.36 32.23 -17.29
C SER A 122 -23.46 30.73 -17.01
N LYS A 123 -24.52 30.06 -17.47
CA LYS A 123 -24.63 28.62 -17.31
C LYS A 123 -23.66 27.92 -18.28
N ILE A 124 -22.55 27.43 -17.73
CA ILE A 124 -21.60 26.59 -18.45
C ILE A 124 -22.26 25.24 -18.72
N GLY A 125 -22.23 24.80 -19.99
CA GLY A 125 -22.71 23.47 -20.36
C GLY A 125 -21.82 22.38 -19.75
N THR A 126 -22.42 21.21 -19.46
CA THR A 126 -21.69 20.05 -18.93
C THR A 126 -20.51 19.69 -19.82
N LEU A 127 -19.31 19.72 -19.24
CA LEU A 127 -18.09 19.37 -19.95
C LEU A 127 -17.96 17.85 -20.00
N LYS A 128 -17.75 17.30 -21.19
CA LYS A 128 -17.60 15.86 -21.40
C LYS A 128 -16.19 15.55 -21.86
N ASN A 129 -15.75 14.33 -21.61
CA ASN A 129 -14.42 13.83 -21.96
C ASN A 129 -13.28 14.76 -21.49
N THR A 130 -13.44 15.34 -20.29
CA THR A 130 -12.49 16.31 -19.76
C THR A 130 -11.27 15.62 -19.15
N THR A 131 -10.12 16.29 -19.22
CA THR A 131 -8.97 15.92 -18.40
C THR A 131 -8.96 16.81 -17.15
N ILE A 132 -8.84 16.19 -15.98
CA ILE A 132 -8.77 16.89 -14.69
C ILE A 132 -7.39 16.62 -14.08
N ILE A 133 -6.68 17.68 -13.69
CA ILE A 133 -5.40 17.59 -13.00
C ILE A 133 -5.55 18.23 -11.62
N LEU A 134 -5.25 17.47 -10.57
CA LEU A 134 -5.37 17.87 -9.16
C LEU A 134 -4.05 17.57 -8.42
N ASP A 135 -3.61 18.34 -7.46
CA ASP A 135 -3.91 19.76 -7.26
C ASP A 135 -3.21 20.61 -8.35
N THR A 136 -3.71 21.82 -8.61
CA THR A 136 -3.15 22.86 -9.47
C THR A 136 -1.65 23.14 -9.24
N LEU A 137 -1.15 22.99 -8.02
CA LEU A 137 0.25 23.26 -7.67
C LEU A 137 1.19 22.10 -8.02
N ASN A 138 0.85 20.88 -7.58
CA ASN A 138 1.73 19.72 -7.69
C ASN A 138 1.35 18.73 -8.81
N GLY A 139 0.06 18.69 -9.20
CA GLY A 139 -0.45 17.77 -10.21
C GLY A 139 -0.37 16.30 -9.82
N TYR A 140 -0.64 15.96 -8.55
CA TYR A 140 -0.56 14.60 -8.01
C TYR A 140 -1.47 13.58 -8.72
N HIS A 141 -2.62 14.01 -9.17
CA HIS A 141 -3.67 13.18 -9.73
C HIS A 141 -4.05 13.67 -11.11
N ARG A 142 -4.16 12.71 -12.02
CA ARG A 142 -4.65 12.94 -13.38
C ARG A 142 -5.84 12.04 -13.63
N LEU A 143 -6.97 12.65 -13.95
CA LEU A 143 -8.21 11.96 -14.30
C LEU A 143 -8.57 12.27 -15.74
N THR A 144 -9.12 11.28 -16.43
CA THR A 144 -9.54 11.37 -17.84
C THR A 144 -11.00 10.95 -17.98
N GLU A 145 -11.57 11.16 -19.16
CA GLU A 145 -12.97 10.79 -19.46
C GLU A 145 -13.97 11.44 -18.48
N GLY A 146 -13.62 12.63 -17.99
CA GLY A 146 -14.43 13.34 -17.01
C GLY A 146 -15.73 13.87 -17.61
N VAL A 147 -16.79 13.79 -16.83
CA VAL A 147 -18.03 14.53 -17.05
C VAL A 147 -18.18 15.46 -15.87
N VAL A 148 -18.03 16.76 -16.11
CA VAL A 148 -17.88 17.79 -15.09
C VAL A 148 -18.87 18.92 -15.31
N ASP A 149 -19.56 19.28 -14.23
CA ASP A 149 -20.37 20.49 -14.13
C ASP A 149 -19.65 21.49 -13.23
N ILE A 150 -19.29 22.65 -13.79
CA ILE A 150 -18.67 23.75 -13.04
C ILE A 150 -19.78 24.53 -12.34
N VAL A 151 -19.77 24.54 -11.01
CA VAL A 151 -20.78 25.19 -10.17
C VAL A 151 -20.40 26.62 -9.85
N SER A 152 -19.14 26.87 -9.51
CA SER A 152 -18.58 28.20 -9.24
C SER A 152 -17.06 28.19 -9.46
N ARG A 153 -16.36 29.30 -9.19
CA ARG A 153 -14.89 29.32 -9.15
C ARG A 153 -14.29 28.32 -8.16
N ASN A 154 -15.01 27.99 -7.09
CA ASN A 154 -14.49 27.18 -5.97
C ASN A 154 -15.17 25.81 -5.88
N GLU A 155 -16.03 25.45 -6.83
CA GLU A 155 -16.80 24.21 -6.76
C GLU A 155 -17.12 23.66 -8.15
N PHE A 156 -16.90 22.35 -8.31
CA PHE A 156 -17.35 21.57 -9.45
C PHE A 156 -17.83 20.21 -8.97
N SER A 157 -18.71 19.59 -9.75
CA SER A 157 -19.21 18.24 -9.48
C SER A 157 -19.08 17.37 -10.72
N GLY A 158 -19.13 16.05 -10.55
CA GLY A 158 -19.04 15.14 -11.68
C GLY A 158 -18.42 13.80 -11.34
N TYR A 159 -17.95 13.12 -12.39
CA TYR A 159 -17.20 11.88 -12.29
C TYR A 159 -16.12 11.82 -13.36
N ALA A 160 -15.03 11.10 -13.08
CA ALA A 160 -13.93 10.92 -14.00
C ALA A 160 -13.18 9.61 -13.71
N THR A 161 -12.41 9.13 -14.68
CA THR A 161 -11.60 7.93 -14.55
C THR A 161 -10.21 8.31 -14.05
N TYR A 162 -9.86 7.89 -12.84
CA TYR A 162 -8.51 8.00 -12.28
C TYR A 162 -7.64 6.85 -12.79
N GLN A 163 -6.42 7.17 -13.22
CA GLN A 163 -5.43 6.17 -13.65
C GLN A 163 -4.47 5.90 -12.49
N TYR A 164 -4.75 4.85 -11.72
CA TYR A 164 -3.83 4.39 -10.67
C TYR A 164 -2.67 3.64 -11.31
N VAL A 165 -1.45 4.13 -11.12
CA VAL A 165 -0.23 3.44 -11.56
C VAL A 165 0.27 2.58 -10.39
N SER A 166 0.23 1.26 -10.56
CA SER A 166 0.78 0.33 -9.57
C SER A 166 2.31 0.31 -9.62
N PHE A 167 2.95 -0.26 -8.59
CA PHE A 167 4.41 -0.49 -8.56
C PHE A 167 4.93 -1.32 -9.74
N LEU A 168 4.09 -2.19 -10.30
CA LEU A 168 4.42 -3.00 -11.48
C LEU A 168 4.28 -2.20 -12.80
N ASN A 169 4.03 -0.89 -12.74
CA ASN A 169 3.68 -0.01 -13.87
C ASN A 169 2.39 -0.39 -14.62
N ASP A 170 1.57 -1.28 -14.05
CA ASP A 170 0.22 -1.52 -14.57
C ASP A 170 -0.71 -0.37 -14.18
N THR A 171 -1.54 0.06 -15.11
CA THR A 171 -2.55 1.11 -14.91
C THR A 171 -3.92 0.52 -14.64
N PHE A 172 -4.51 0.89 -13.50
CA PHE A 172 -5.87 0.53 -13.13
C PHE A 172 -6.78 1.75 -13.27
N ALA A 173 -7.84 1.60 -14.04
CA ALA A 173 -8.87 2.62 -14.22
C ALA A 173 -9.87 2.55 -13.06
N ILE A 174 -9.91 3.59 -12.24
CA ILE A 174 -10.83 3.71 -11.10
C ILE A 174 -11.82 4.82 -11.42
N LYS A 175 -13.12 4.51 -11.46
CA LYS A 175 -14.14 5.52 -11.65
C LYS A 175 -14.32 6.30 -10.34
N MET A 176 -13.90 7.55 -10.35
CA MET A 176 -14.09 8.50 -9.27
C MET A 176 -15.36 9.30 -9.50
N THR A 177 -16.09 9.57 -8.43
CA THR A 177 -17.40 10.22 -8.41
C THR A 177 -17.46 11.19 -7.23
N ASP A 178 -18.54 11.96 -7.16
CA ASP A 178 -18.85 12.84 -6.02
C ASP A 178 -17.72 13.83 -5.73
N PHE A 179 -17.24 14.52 -6.76
CA PHE A 179 -16.30 15.62 -6.56
C PHE A 179 -16.96 16.75 -5.79
N HIS A 180 -16.38 17.12 -4.66
CA HIS A 180 -16.83 18.22 -3.83
C HIS A 180 -15.68 18.81 -3.03
N LEU A 181 -15.93 19.98 -2.44
CA LEU A 181 -14.95 20.72 -1.66
C LEU A 181 -15.16 20.47 -0.16
N GLU A 182 -14.10 20.07 0.54
CA GLU A 182 -14.13 19.86 1.99
C GLU A 182 -13.03 20.65 2.71
N PRO A 183 -13.24 21.07 3.96
CA PRO A 183 -12.18 21.68 4.77
C PRO A 183 -11.07 20.66 5.06
N ILE A 184 -9.81 21.10 5.03
CA ILE A 184 -8.68 20.26 5.41
C ILE A 184 -8.70 20.09 6.94
N SER A 185 -9.02 18.89 7.42
CA SER A 185 -9.02 18.58 8.84
C SER A 185 -7.57 18.54 9.37
N GLN A 186 -7.31 19.25 10.47
CA GLN A 186 -5.96 19.27 11.08
C GLN A 186 -5.58 17.93 11.72
N GLU A 187 -6.56 17.09 12.06
CA GLU A 187 -6.38 15.81 12.75
C GLU A 187 -5.79 14.72 11.84
N GLU A 188 -6.02 14.79 10.54
CA GLU A 188 -5.50 13.82 9.55
C GLU A 188 -4.12 14.21 9.00
N SER A 189 -3.62 15.40 9.35
CA SER A 189 -2.27 15.82 8.99
C SER A 189 -1.26 15.25 9.99
N SER A 190 -0.57 14.17 9.62
CA SER A 190 0.56 13.69 10.41
C SER A 190 1.60 14.80 10.59
N ARG A 191 2.42 14.75 11.67
CA ARG A 191 3.49 15.73 11.95
C ARG A 191 4.47 15.93 10.78
N ARG A 192 4.52 15.01 9.82
CA ARG A 192 5.26 15.12 8.55
C ARG A 192 4.58 16.04 7.54
N SER A 193 3.25 15.97 7.42
CA SER A 193 2.43 16.81 6.55
C SER A 193 2.44 18.29 6.98
N GLN A 194 2.51 18.58 8.28
CA GLN A 194 2.61 19.96 8.79
C GLN A 194 3.83 20.75 8.28
N ARG A 195 4.93 20.10 7.89
CA ARG A 195 6.09 20.78 7.30
C ARG A 195 5.94 21.11 5.81
N ARG A 196 4.94 20.53 5.14
CA ARG A 196 4.57 20.74 3.72
C ARG A 196 3.17 21.33 3.56
N ALA A 197 2.57 21.84 4.64
CA ALA A 197 1.25 22.42 4.60
C ALA A 197 1.22 23.57 3.58
N SER A 198 0.57 23.33 2.45
CA SER A 198 0.07 24.43 1.63
C SER A 198 -0.85 25.27 2.54
N GLY A 199 -0.85 26.59 2.39
CA GLY A 199 -1.79 27.45 3.13
C GLY A 199 -3.26 27.24 2.72
N ALA A 200 -3.59 26.14 2.04
CA ALA A 200 -4.94 25.79 1.62
C ALA A 200 -5.77 25.41 2.86
N THR A 201 -6.98 25.95 2.94
CA THR A 201 -7.95 25.66 4.01
C THR A 201 -9.01 24.64 3.57
N GLN A 202 -9.10 24.40 2.26
CA GLN A 202 -10.07 23.54 1.61
C GLN A 202 -9.34 22.65 0.59
N GLN A 203 -9.94 21.51 0.27
CA GLN A 203 -9.42 20.58 -0.72
C GLN A 203 -10.57 19.92 -1.49
N THR A 204 -10.31 19.60 -2.75
CA THR A 204 -11.22 18.77 -3.55
C THR A 204 -11.08 17.29 -3.14
N VAL A 205 -12.21 16.65 -2.88
CA VAL A 205 -12.34 15.23 -2.53
C VAL A 205 -13.10 14.50 -3.63
N GLY A 206 -12.70 13.27 -3.94
CA GLY A 206 -13.46 12.37 -4.80
C GLY A 206 -13.47 10.96 -4.25
N VAL A 207 -14.56 10.22 -4.48
CA VAL A 207 -14.73 8.85 -4.00
C VAL A 207 -14.84 7.86 -5.15
N GLY A 208 -14.21 6.71 -4.98
CA GLY A 208 -14.30 5.57 -5.88
C GLY A 208 -14.53 4.30 -5.09
N SER A 209 -14.88 3.23 -5.78
CA SER A 209 -15.02 1.90 -5.19
C SER A 209 -14.48 0.86 -6.15
N VAL A 210 -13.80 -0.15 -5.62
CA VAL A 210 -13.18 -1.24 -6.38
C VAL A 210 -13.84 -2.54 -5.97
N ALA A 211 -14.43 -3.24 -6.94
CA ALA A 211 -15.03 -4.54 -6.70
C ALA A 211 -13.98 -5.65 -6.84
N ASP A 212 -14.21 -6.79 -6.19
CA ASP A 212 -13.35 -7.99 -6.29
C ASP A 212 -13.07 -8.38 -7.74
N LYS A 213 -14.10 -8.33 -8.59
CA LYS A 213 -14.01 -8.64 -10.04
C LYS A 213 -13.06 -7.73 -10.83
N ASP A 214 -12.76 -6.53 -10.32
CA ASP A 214 -11.90 -5.56 -11.00
C ASP A 214 -10.42 -5.92 -10.83
N GLY A 215 -10.09 -6.77 -9.85
CA GLY A 215 -8.76 -7.38 -9.70
C GLY A 215 -7.64 -6.36 -9.51
N MET A 216 -7.92 -5.22 -8.87
CA MET A 216 -6.92 -4.18 -8.64
C MET A 216 -5.78 -4.70 -7.77
N ILE A 217 -4.54 -4.47 -8.21
CA ILE A 217 -3.33 -4.87 -7.50
C ILE A 217 -2.62 -3.61 -6.97
N LEU A 218 -2.37 -3.58 -5.66
CA LEU A 218 -1.55 -2.57 -5.00
C LEU A 218 -0.05 -2.88 -5.17
N GLY A 219 0.81 -1.92 -4.88
CA GLY A 219 2.26 -1.95 -5.15
C GLY A 219 3.09 -3.12 -4.60
N ALA A 220 2.47 -4.03 -3.86
CA ALA A 220 3.06 -5.19 -3.22
C ALA A 220 2.56 -6.54 -3.78
N GLY A 221 1.88 -6.55 -4.94
CA GLY A 221 1.27 -7.79 -5.46
C GLY A 221 0.07 -8.26 -4.63
N MET A 222 -0.56 -7.34 -3.86
CA MET A 222 -1.75 -7.62 -3.09
C MET A 222 -2.98 -7.10 -3.83
N PHE A 223 -4.03 -7.91 -3.92
CA PHE A 223 -5.32 -7.49 -4.43
C PHE A 223 -6.03 -6.58 -3.43
N TYR A 224 -6.77 -5.60 -3.94
CA TYR A 224 -7.58 -4.68 -3.15
C TYR A 224 -9.03 -4.68 -3.62
N LYS A 225 -9.96 -4.64 -2.66
CA LYS A 225 -11.38 -4.34 -2.88
C LYS A 225 -11.89 -3.40 -1.79
N GLY A 226 -12.78 -2.48 -2.13
CA GLY A 226 -13.37 -1.54 -1.18
C GLY A 226 -13.35 -0.10 -1.65
N ASP A 227 -13.54 0.81 -0.71
CA ASP A 227 -13.73 2.24 -1.00
C ASP A 227 -12.40 2.96 -1.07
N ILE A 228 -12.32 3.92 -1.97
CA ILE A 228 -11.14 4.73 -2.24
C ILE A 228 -11.53 6.19 -2.13
N THR A 229 -10.76 6.97 -1.38
CA THR A 229 -10.94 8.41 -1.29
C THR A 229 -9.67 9.08 -1.79
N MET A 230 -9.83 9.99 -2.74
CA MET A 230 -8.78 10.83 -3.28
C MET A 230 -8.91 12.22 -2.70
N TYR A 231 -7.82 12.73 -2.13
CA TYR A 231 -7.70 14.11 -1.67
C TYR A 231 -6.74 14.84 -2.59
N ALA A 232 -7.13 15.97 -3.15
CA ALA A 232 -6.29 16.74 -4.09
C ALA A 232 -4.91 17.10 -3.53
N THR A 233 -4.82 17.28 -2.20
CA THR A 233 -3.59 17.69 -1.50
C THR A 233 -2.64 16.54 -1.14
N ARG A 234 -3.07 15.28 -1.27
CA ARG A 234 -2.28 14.10 -0.84
C ARG A 234 -1.88 13.23 -2.04
N PRO A 235 -0.59 12.88 -2.21
CA PRO A 235 -0.17 12.03 -3.33
C PRO A 235 -0.78 10.62 -3.31
N ALA A 236 -0.89 10.00 -2.13
CA ALA A 236 -1.43 8.66 -1.99
C ALA A 236 -2.95 8.69 -1.71
N LEU A 237 -3.63 7.68 -2.23
CA LEU A 237 -5.07 7.49 -2.02
C LEU A 237 -5.34 6.97 -0.61
N GLN A 238 -6.44 7.41 -0.01
CA GLN A 238 -6.97 6.80 1.20
C GLN A 238 -7.74 5.53 0.81
N LEU A 239 -7.42 4.43 1.47
CA LEU A 239 -7.99 3.11 1.20
C LEU A 239 -8.77 2.65 2.43
N ASN A 240 -10.00 2.19 2.24
CA ASN A 240 -10.83 1.60 3.27
C ASN A 240 -11.58 0.38 2.71
N GLY A 241 -11.09 -0.81 3.03
CA GLY A 241 -11.62 -2.02 2.43
C GLY A 241 -10.91 -3.26 2.91
N PHE A 242 -10.58 -4.13 1.96
CA PHE A 242 -9.91 -5.40 2.20
C PHE A 242 -8.77 -5.62 1.22
N VAL A 243 -7.72 -6.26 1.72
CA VAL A 243 -6.57 -6.71 0.92
C VAL A 243 -6.47 -8.22 0.95
N LYS A 244 -6.04 -8.81 -0.17
CA LYS A 244 -5.78 -10.24 -0.29
C LYS A 244 -4.42 -10.42 -0.97
N LEU A 245 -3.55 -11.22 -0.35
CA LEU A 245 -2.25 -11.55 -0.94
C LEU A 245 -2.44 -12.39 -2.21
N ASP A 246 -1.59 -12.18 -3.23
CA ASP A 246 -1.54 -13.05 -4.42
C ASP A 246 -0.72 -14.30 -4.10
N ILE A 247 -1.34 -15.26 -3.41
CA ILE A 247 -0.76 -16.55 -3.05
C ILE A 247 -1.32 -17.63 -3.97
N LYS A 248 -0.44 -18.31 -4.73
CA LYS A 248 -0.82 -19.32 -5.73
C LYS A 248 -0.60 -20.74 -5.27
N LYS A 249 0.37 -20.97 -4.36
CA LYS A 249 0.72 -22.32 -3.91
C LYS A 249 -0.18 -22.85 -2.80
N ILE A 250 -0.75 -21.98 -1.98
CA ILE A 250 -1.71 -22.38 -0.95
C ILE A 250 -3.05 -22.69 -1.61
N LYS A 251 -3.45 -23.96 -1.58
CA LYS A 251 -4.71 -24.42 -2.18
C LYS A 251 -5.90 -23.71 -1.56
N ASN A 252 -6.78 -23.18 -2.42
CA ASN A 252 -8.01 -22.48 -2.03
C ASN A 252 -7.78 -21.25 -1.13
N TYR A 253 -6.62 -20.59 -1.24
CA TYR A 253 -6.38 -19.35 -0.52
C TYR A 253 -7.36 -18.26 -0.99
N ASN A 254 -8.16 -17.74 -0.06
CA ASN A 254 -9.12 -16.67 -0.33
C ASN A 254 -9.36 -15.79 0.91
N THR A 255 -8.31 -15.54 1.69
CA THR A 255 -8.39 -14.72 2.90
C THR A 255 -8.31 -13.24 2.53
N TRP A 256 -9.40 -12.52 2.74
CA TRP A 256 -9.46 -11.05 2.65
C TRP A 256 -9.28 -10.45 4.04
N ILE A 257 -8.30 -9.57 4.19
CA ILE A 257 -7.92 -8.95 5.45
C ILE A 257 -8.39 -7.50 5.44
N GLN A 258 -9.03 -7.04 6.51
CA GLN A 258 -9.45 -5.65 6.62
C GLN A 258 -8.22 -4.72 6.55
N TYR A 259 -8.31 -3.70 5.70
CA TYR A 259 -7.23 -2.77 5.46
C TYR A 259 -7.72 -1.34 5.42
N LYS A 260 -7.02 -0.46 6.15
CA LYS A 260 -7.29 0.97 6.20
C LYS A 260 -5.98 1.74 6.14
N GLN A 261 -5.91 2.72 5.25
CA GLN A 261 -4.74 3.58 5.05
C GLN A 261 -5.21 5.00 4.81
N THR A 262 -4.62 5.97 5.50
CA THR A 262 -5.03 7.38 5.49
C THR A 262 -4.46 8.20 4.31
N GLY A 263 -3.65 7.59 3.45
CA GLY A 263 -3.01 8.24 2.31
C GLY A 263 -1.67 8.93 2.60
N ASP A 264 -1.00 8.57 3.71
CA ASP A 264 0.32 9.10 4.09
C ASP A 264 1.50 8.15 3.74
N GLU A 265 1.19 6.90 3.42
CA GLU A 265 2.16 5.84 3.17
C GLU A 265 2.07 5.40 1.70
N GLU A 266 3.20 5.10 1.07
CA GLU A 266 3.24 4.57 -0.30
C GLU A 266 3.16 3.04 -0.30
N ASP A 267 3.63 2.42 0.79
CA ASP A 267 3.68 0.97 0.97
C ASP A 267 2.41 0.43 1.67
N VAL A 268 2.04 -0.80 1.35
CA VAL A 268 0.93 -1.49 2.00
C VAL A 268 1.43 -2.17 3.27
N LEU A 269 1.14 -1.56 4.41
CA LEU A 269 1.54 -2.04 5.74
C LEU A 269 0.31 -2.47 6.54
N ILE A 270 0.21 -3.76 6.83
CA ILE A 270 -0.92 -4.33 7.57
C ILE A 270 -0.47 -4.62 9.00
N ASP A 271 -1.16 -4.05 9.99
CA ASP A 271 -0.97 -4.43 11.39
C ASP A 271 -1.50 -5.85 11.61
N PHE A 272 -0.60 -6.83 11.61
CA PHE A 272 -0.96 -8.25 11.70
C PHE A 272 -1.55 -8.60 13.08
N ASP A 273 -1.10 -7.93 14.14
CA ASP A 273 -1.53 -8.24 15.51
C ASP A 273 -3.03 -8.02 15.72
N ASN A 274 -3.57 -7.02 15.00
CA ASN A 274 -4.98 -6.62 15.01
C ASN A 274 -5.72 -6.97 13.71
N ALA A 275 -5.11 -7.72 12.80
CA ALA A 275 -5.69 -8.07 11.52
C ALA A 275 -6.88 -9.02 11.68
N ILE A 276 -7.99 -8.66 11.04
CA ILE A 276 -9.21 -9.48 10.97
C ILE A 276 -9.60 -9.77 9.52
N ASP A 277 -10.24 -10.91 9.30
CA ASP A 277 -10.79 -11.28 8.00
C ASP A 277 -12.17 -10.62 7.75
N GLU A 278 -12.73 -10.85 6.56
CA GLU A 278 -14.06 -10.36 6.15
C GLU A 278 -15.21 -10.86 7.06
N ASP A 279 -15.03 -12.00 7.73
CA ASP A 279 -15.99 -12.56 8.69
C ASP A 279 -15.79 -12.01 10.12
N GLY A 280 -14.79 -11.15 10.33
CA GLY A 280 -14.43 -10.59 11.64
C GLY A 280 -13.62 -11.53 12.53
N ARG A 281 -13.07 -12.62 11.99
CA ARG A 281 -12.19 -13.55 12.71
C ARG A 281 -10.76 -13.05 12.65
N LYS A 282 -10.00 -13.31 13.71
CA LYS A 282 -8.57 -12.98 13.74
C LYS A 282 -7.83 -13.81 12.69
N VAL A 283 -6.96 -13.16 11.93
CA VAL A 283 -6.10 -13.83 10.97
C VAL A 283 -4.96 -14.54 11.71
N ASP A 284 -4.71 -15.79 11.36
CA ASP A 284 -3.68 -16.63 11.98
C ASP A 284 -2.55 -16.95 11.00
N ALA A 285 -1.35 -17.07 11.52
CA ALA A 285 -0.15 -17.48 10.82
C ALA A 285 0.84 -18.02 11.85
N GLY A 286 1.67 -18.98 11.47
CA GLY A 286 2.72 -19.48 12.36
C GLY A 286 2.91 -20.99 12.26
N LEU A 287 3.41 -21.57 13.35
CA LEU A 287 3.61 -22.99 13.51
C LEU A 287 2.80 -23.48 14.72
N HIS A 288 2.11 -24.59 14.54
CA HIS A 288 1.21 -25.13 15.55
C HIS A 288 1.38 -26.64 15.71
N PHE A 289 1.12 -27.13 16.92
CA PHE A 289 0.98 -28.56 17.20
C PHE A 289 -0.49 -28.95 17.07
N SER A 290 -0.74 -29.92 16.18
CA SER A 290 -2.07 -30.51 16.01
C SER A 290 -2.47 -31.27 17.27
N SER A 291 -3.61 -30.92 17.85
CA SER A 291 -4.23 -31.60 19.00
C SER A 291 -4.56 -33.07 18.72
N ALA A 292 -4.75 -33.44 17.45
CA ALA A 292 -5.15 -34.79 17.06
C ALA A 292 -3.99 -35.80 17.02
N ASP A 293 -2.79 -35.37 16.61
CA ASP A 293 -1.65 -36.26 16.36
C ASP A 293 -0.30 -35.71 16.85
N ASN A 294 -0.31 -34.56 17.53
CA ASN A 294 0.86 -33.82 17.99
C ASN A 294 1.88 -33.49 16.88
N SER A 295 1.42 -33.45 15.62
CA SER A 295 2.27 -33.07 14.49
C SER A 295 2.45 -31.56 14.41
N LEU A 296 3.70 -31.13 14.21
CA LEU A 296 4.02 -29.73 13.95
C LEU A 296 3.66 -29.41 12.48
N TYR A 297 2.89 -28.36 12.25
CA TYR A 297 2.54 -27.89 10.91
C TYR A 297 2.62 -26.37 10.82
N ILE A 298 2.79 -25.87 9.60
CA ILE A 298 2.87 -24.45 9.30
C ILE A 298 1.52 -23.94 8.78
N SER A 299 1.12 -22.74 9.18
CA SER A 299 0.01 -21.97 8.62
C SER A 299 0.51 -20.59 8.18
N PHE A 300 -0.11 -20.02 7.15
CA PHE A 300 0.16 -18.64 6.72
C PHE A 300 -1.15 -18.00 6.28
N LEU A 301 -1.62 -16.99 7.02
CA LEU A 301 -2.88 -16.25 6.80
C LEU A 301 -4.08 -17.17 6.52
N SER A 302 -4.16 -18.26 7.28
CA SER A 302 -5.17 -19.30 7.16
C SER A 302 -5.57 -19.80 8.54
N SER A 303 -6.82 -20.26 8.67
CA SER A 303 -7.29 -20.84 9.93
C SER A 303 -6.46 -22.06 10.33
N LYS A 304 -6.29 -22.25 11.65
CA LYS A 304 -5.73 -23.49 12.21
C LYS A 304 -6.56 -24.71 11.78
N LYS A 305 -5.97 -25.90 11.86
CA LYS A 305 -6.71 -27.15 11.56
C LYS A 305 -7.79 -27.41 12.62
N SER A 306 -7.50 -27.08 13.87
CA SER A 306 -8.42 -27.06 15.00
C SER A 306 -8.18 -25.82 15.86
N GLU A 307 -9.22 -25.31 16.53
CA GLU A 307 -9.08 -24.23 17.52
C GLU A 307 -8.30 -24.68 18.77
N ASP A 308 -8.29 -26.00 19.04
CA ASP A 308 -7.56 -26.62 20.15
C ASP A 308 -6.04 -26.80 19.87
N ASP A 309 -5.57 -26.44 18.66
CA ASP A 309 -4.17 -26.61 18.28
C ASP A 309 -3.26 -25.59 18.99
N GLU A 310 -2.21 -26.10 19.65
CA GLU A 310 -1.29 -25.29 20.45
C GLU A 310 -0.29 -24.53 19.57
N ASP A 311 -0.01 -23.27 19.92
CA ASP A 311 0.94 -22.43 19.18
C ASP A 311 2.39 -22.72 19.57
N PHE A 312 3.17 -23.24 18.63
CA PHE A 312 4.63 -23.35 18.78
C PHE A 312 5.31 -22.01 18.49
N PHE A 313 4.90 -21.34 17.41
CA PHE A 313 5.39 -20.04 17.03
C PHE A 313 4.26 -19.21 16.43
N SER A 314 3.97 -18.06 17.03
CA SER A 314 3.03 -17.07 16.51
C SER A 314 3.79 -15.78 16.20
N PRO A 315 3.80 -15.29 14.95
CA PRO A 315 4.44 -14.04 14.59
C PRO A 315 3.63 -12.85 15.13
N SER A 316 4.26 -11.69 15.09
CA SER A 316 3.66 -10.43 15.53
C SER A 316 4.30 -9.26 14.81
N GLY A 317 3.59 -8.13 14.69
CA GLY A 317 4.08 -6.91 14.07
C GLY A 317 3.37 -6.59 12.75
N THR A 318 4.14 -6.18 11.73
CA THR A 318 3.60 -5.65 10.48
C THR A 318 3.76 -6.65 9.35
N LEU A 319 2.65 -6.99 8.70
CA LEU A 319 2.60 -7.74 7.45
C LEU A 319 2.84 -6.80 6.26
N HIS A 320 3.84 -7.10 5.45
CA HIS A 320 4.16 -6.39 4.22
C HIS A 320 4.78 -7.34 3.19
N TYR A 321 4.92 -6.88 1.95
CA TYR A 321 5.63 -7.62 0.90
C TYR A 321 7.01 -6.99 0.68
N ASP A 322 8.05 -7.81 0.79
CA ASP A 322 9.41 -7.40 0.47
C ASP A 322 9.73 -7.75 -0.98
N THR A 323 9.84 -6.72 -1.82
CA THR A 323 10.12 -6.86 -3.26
C THR A 323 11.52 -7.38 -3.56
N ALA A 324 12.50 -7.16 -2.66
CA ALA A 324 13.87 -7.60 -2.87
C ALA A 324 14.03 -9.11 -2.66
N SER A 325 13.34 -9.66 -1.65
CA SER A 325 13.35 -11.10 -1.35
C SER A 325 12.19 -11.86 -2.02
N GLN A 326 11.17 -11.16 -2.53
CA GLN A 326 9.92 -11.73 -3.05
C GLN A 326 9.18 -12.56 -1.98
N GLU A 327 9.15 -12.05 -0.75
CA GLU A 327 8.56 -12.72 0.41
C GLU A 327 7.48 -11.85 1.06
N TYR A 328 6.40 -12.49 1.52
CA TYR A 328 5.47 -11.87 2.46
C TYR A 328 6.03 -12.03 3.86
N LYS A 329 6.23 -10.91 4.56
CA LYS A 329 6.88 -10.88 5.88
C LYS A 329 5.96 -10.31 6.94
N ILE A 330 5.91 -10.98 8.08
CA ILE A 330 5.32 -10.49 9.33
C ILE A 330 6.47 -10.28 10.30
N GLU A 331 6.82 -9.02 10.57
CA GLU A 331 7.97 -8.70 11.44
C GLU A 331 7.85 -7.36 12.16
N ASP A 332 8.68 -7.17 13.18
CA ASP A 332 8.90 -5.89 13.84
C ASP A 332 9.75 -4.98 12.94
N LEU A 333 9.18 -3.85 12.49
CA LEU A 333 9.87 -2.89 11.62
C LEU A 333 11.17 -2.35 12.24
N ALA A 334 11.28 -2.27 13.58
CA ALA A 334 12.52 -1.86 14.24
C ALA A 334 13.64 -2.90 14.09
N LYS A 335 13.27 -4.18 14.06
CA LYS A 335 14.19 -5.30 13.80
C LYS A 335 14.59 -5.34 12.32
N ALA A 336 13.63 -5.17 11.41
CA ALA A 336 13.89 -5.05 9.97
C ALA A 336 14.86 -3.89 9.65
N ALA A 337 14.74 -2.76 10.36
CA ALA A 337 15.64 -1.61 10.25
C ALA A 337 17.02 -1.82 10.90
N GLY A 338 17.27 -2.97 11.55
CA GLY A 338 18.53 -3.27 12.24
C GLY A 338 18.76 -2.47 13.53
N THR A 339 17.74 -1.79 14.04
CA THR A 339 17.84 -0.99 15.28
C THR A 339 17.68 -1.83 16.56
N LYS A 340 17.13 -3.03 16.40
CA LYS A 340 16.77 -3.97 17.46
C LYS A 340 17.15 -5.40 17.01
N LEU A 341 17.66 -6.22 17.93
CA LEU A 341 18.01 -7.61 17.65
C LEU A 341 16.85 -8.56 18.00
N SER A 342 16.08 -8.24 19.03
CA SER A 342 14.91 -8.98 19.47
C SER A 342 13.68 -8.68 18.63
N GLY A 343 12.81 -9.67 18.49
CA GLY A 343 11.57 -9.55 17.73
C GLY A 343 11.29 -10.79 16.91
N LYS A 344 10.03 -10.99 16.55
CA LYS A 344 9.61 -12.11 15.73
C LYS A 344 9.66 -11.75 14.26
N VAL A 345 10.09 -12.69 13.44
CA VAL A 345 10.08 -12.59 11.98
C VAL A 345 9.43 -13.84 11.43
N PHE A 346 8.50 -13.69 10.51
CA PHE A 346 7.90 -14.78 9.77
C PHE A 346 7.77 -14.43 8.31
N ALA A 347 8.54 -15.10 7.46
CA ALA A 347 8.59 -14.83 6.04
C ALA A 347 8.09 -16.05 5.27
N TYR A 348 7.25 -15.82 4.27
CA TYR A 348 6.74 -16.83 3.34
C TYR A 348 7.05 -16.44 1.90
N ASN A 349 7.64 -17.37 1.16
CA ASN A 349 7.92 -17.20 -0.26
C ASN A 349 6.97 -18.07 -1.09
N ASP A 350 6.09 -17.43 -1.87
CA ASP A 350 5.09 -18.16 -2.65
C ASP A 350 5.69 -18.96 -3.82
N ASN A 351 6.85 -18.57 -4.36
CA ASN A 351 7.44 -19.27 -5.51
C ASN A 351 7.91 -20.70 -5.17
N ASN A 352 8.45 -20.88 -3.96
CA ASN A 352 9.03 -22.16 -3.52
C ASN A 352 8.34 -22.75 -2.27
N SER A 353 7.33 -22.08 -1.72
CA SER A 353 6.62 -22.46 -0.50
C SER A 353 7.51 -22.57 0.74
N ASN A 354 8.67 -21.92 0.72
CA ASN A 354 9.56 -21.88 1.88
C ASN A 354 9.07 -20.85 2.88
N VAL A 355 9.30 -21.17 4.14
CA VAL A 355 8.97 -20.35 5.29
C VAL A 355 10.24 -20.16 6.10
N ARG A 356 10.43 -18.96 6.63
CA ARG A 356 11.48 -18.66 7.61
C ARG A 356 10.83 -18.07 8.84
N PHE A 357 11.29 -18.48 10.00
CA PHE A 357 10.79 -17.97 11.27
C PHE A 357 11.93 -17.73 12.24
N GLU A 358 11.83 -16.66 12.99
CA GLU A 358 12.79 -16.28 14.00
C GLU A 358 12.05 -15.67 15.19
N GLY A 359 12.45 -16.02 16.40
CA GLY A 359 11.91 -15.44 17.62
C GLY A 359 11.69 -16.46 18.73
N GLY A 360 11.09 -15.96 19.82
CA GLY A 360 10.64 -16.80 20.94
C GLY A 360 9.56 -17.81 20.54
N VAL A 361 9.65 -19.03 21.06
CA VAL A 361 8.72 -20.15 20.80
C VAL A 361 8.15 -20.75 22.09
N GLY A 362 6.94 -21.31 21.97
CA GLY A 362 6.31 -22.12 23.00
C GLY A 362 6.64 -23.60 22.80
N LEU A 363 7.52 -24.15 23.65
CA LEU A 363 7.79 -25.60 23.68
C LEU A 363 6.91 -26.34 24.69
N PHE A 364 6.57 -25.67 25.79
CA PHE A 364 5.90 -26.29 26.92
C PHE A 364 5.26 -25.20 27.79
N ASN A 365 4.01 -25.42 28.21
CA ASN A 365 3.25 -24.46 29.02
C ASN A 365 3.71 -24.35 30.49
N GLY A 366 4.74 -25.11 30.88
CA GLY A 366 5.37 -25.01 32.19
C GLY A 366 4.57 -25.69 33.31
N THR A 367 5.26 -26.00 34.40
CA THR A 367 4.68 -26.34 35.70
C THR A 367 5.34 -25.47 36.76
N LYS A 368 4.84 -25.50 38.00
CA LYS A 368 5.41 -24.71 39.11
C LYS A 368 6.91 -24.97 39.33
N ASP A 369 7.38 -26.19 39.06
CA ASP A 369 8.72 -26.66 39.38
C ASP A 369 9.62 -26.81 38.13
N PHE A 370 9.07 -26.56 36.93
CA PHE A 370 9.77 -26.74 35.66
C PHE A 370 9.19 -25.85 34.56
N GLY A 371 10.03 -25.00 33.96
CA GLY A 371 9.67 -24.15 32.83
C GLY A 371 10.75 -24.18 31.74
N LEU A 372 10.32 -24.06 30.48
CA LEU A 372 11.19 -23.93 29.33
C LEU A 372 10.94 -22.59 28.64
N THR A 373 12.00 -21.85 28.40
CA THR A 373 11.98 -20.66 27.55
C THR A 373 12.89 -20.93 26.36
N ALA A 374 12.43 -20.69 25.14
CA ALA A 374 13.22 -20.93 23.95
C ALA A 374 13.08 -19.82 22.91
N SER A 375 14.16 -19.58 22.18
CA SER A 375 14.17 -18.79 20.93
C SER A 375 14.82 -19.62 19.83
N VAL A 376 14.32 -19.47 18.61
CA VAL A 376 14.76 -20.26 17.46
C VAL A 376 14.99 -19.39 16.25
N ILE A 377 15.87 -19.86 15.38
CA ILE A 377 15.94 -19.46 13.97
C ILE A 377 15.66 -20.71 13.17
N GLY A 378 14.63 -20.68 12.34
CA GLY A 378 14.14 -21.83 11.62
C GLY A 378 13.77 -21.54 10.18
N SER A 379 13.73 -22.61 9.41
CA SER A 379 13.20 -22.63 8.06
C SER A 379 12.29 -23.84 7.89
N GLY A 380 11.34 -23.75 6.99
CA GLY A 380 10.51 -24.88 6.64
C GLY A 380 9.94 -24.76 5.24
N ASN A 381 9.17 -25.77 4.84
CA ASN A 381 8.46 -25.75 3.59
C ASN A 381 7.00 -26.18 3.81
N LEU A 382 6.06 -25.35 3.36
CA LEU A 382 4.64 -25.55 3.60
C LEU A 382 4.07 -26.77 2.86
N GLU A 383 4.64 -27.15 1.71
CA GLU A 383 4.19 -28.31 0.92
C GLU A 383 4.72 -29.63 1.49
N THR A 384 6.01 -29.70 1.82
CA THR A 384 6.65 -30.93 2.33
C THR A 384 6.52 -31.10 3.84
N ASN A 385 6.17 -30.02 4.55
CA ASN A 385 6.21 -29.89 5.99
C ASN A 385 7.57 -30.31 6.58
N GLU A 386 8.66 -30.10 5.84
CA GLU A 386 10.02 -30.25 6.35
C GLU A 386 10.38 -29.00 7.15
N ILE A 387 10.60 -29.13 8.45
CA ILE A 387 10.92 -28.01 9.35
C ILE A 387 12.31 -28.23 9.92
N ARG A 388 13.18 -27.23 9.78
CA ARG A 388 14.52 -27.18 10.36
C ARG A 388 14.63 -26.03 11.32
N LEU A 389 15.18 -26.26 12.50
CA LEU A 389 15.35 -25.21 13.50
C LEU A 389 16.70 -25.32 14.20
N ASN A 390 17.27 -24.14 14.45
CA ASN A 390 18.38 -23.92 15.36
C ASN A 390 17.80 -23.25 16.62
N SER A 391 17.82 -23.96 17.74
CA SER A 391 17.21 -23.52 18.99
C SER A 391 18.23 -23.10 20.05
N PHE A 392 17.82 -22.13 20.85
CA PHE A 392 18.39 -21.77 22.14
C PHE A 392 17.32 -22.04 23.20
N ILE A 393 17.60 -22.93 24.15
CA ILE A 393 16.64 -23.39 25.16
C ILE A 393 17.21 -23.12 26.54
N MET A 394 16.40 -22.49 27.37
CA MET A 394 16.68 -22.22 28.77
C MET A 394 15.71 -23.02 29.63
N MET A 395 16.25 -23.86 30.50
CA MET A 395 15.50 -24.70 31.42
C MET A 395 15.59 -24.14 32.84
N ASN A 396 14.45 -23.74 33.38
CA ASN A 396 14.32 -23.33 34.77
C ASN A 396 13.66 -24.47 35.57
N SER A 397 14.29 -24.91 36.64
CA SER A 397 13.74 -25.98 37.49
C SER A 397 14.10 -25.76 38.95
N SER A 398 13.28 -26.29 39.86
CA SER A 398 13.53 -26.29 41.31
C SER A 398 14.65 -27.23 41.76
N VAL A 399 15.43 -27.78 40.83
CA VAL A 399 16.58 -28.63 41.12
C VAL A 399 17.65 -27.81 41.87
N PRO A 400 18.19 -28.31 43.00
CA PRO A 400 19.22 -27.59 43.74
C PRO A 400 20.46 -27.29 42.89
N THR A 401 21.06 -26.11 43.08
CA THR A 401 22.27 -25.67 42.34
C THR A 401 23.41 -26.68 42.40
N MET A 402 23.57 -27.39 43.54
CA MET A 402 24.57 -28.45 43.68
C MET A 402 24.41 -29.59 42.67
N ALA A 403 23.18 -29.92 42.28
CA ALA A 403 22.95 -30.95 41.27
C ALA A 403 23.36 -30.47 39.88
N PHE A 404 23.15 -29.18 39.56
CA PHE A 404 23.66 -28.59 38.31
C PHE A 404 25.19 -28.55 38.28
N GLU A 405 25.85 -28.27 39.40
CA GLU A 405 27.32 -28.34 39.49
C GLU A 405 27.85 -29.75 39.25
N ILE A 406 27.19 -30.77 39.79
CA ILE A 406 27.56 -32.18 39.55
C ILE A 406 27.37 -32.53 38.07
N MET A 407 26.21 -32.21 37.49
CA MET A 407 25.95 -32.44 36.06
C MET A 407 26.98 -31.72 35.16
N ALA A 408 27.35 -30.48 35.48
CA ALA A 408 28.35 -29.74 34.73
C ALA A 408 29.74 -30.40 34.81
N ARG A 409 30.14 -30.91 35.98
CA ARG A 409 31.41 -31.65 36.13
C ARG A 409 31.40 -32.95 35.34
N ASP A 410 30.31 -33.71 35.38
CA ASP A 410 30.17 -34.96 34.63
C ASP A 410 30.24 -34.70 33.11
N ILE A 411 29.56 -33.65 32.61
CA ILE A 411 29.64 -33.25 31.20
C ILE A 411 31.08 -32.86 30.84
N MET A 412 31.75 -32.07 31.68
CA MET A 412 33.14 -31.69 31.44
C MET A 412 34.10 -32.89 31.44
N GLU A 413 33.86 -33.89 32.29
CA GLU A 413 34.64 -35.11 32.31
C GLU A 413 34.43 -35.93 31.03
N VAL A 414 33.19 -36.05 30.55
CA VAL A 414 32.88 -36.68 29.27
C VAL A 414 33.57 -35.94 28.12
N ILE A 415 33.48 -34.60 28.06
CA ILE A 415 34.15 -33.79 27.04
C ILE A 415 35.67 -34.00 27.07
N LYS A 416 36.26 -34.09 28.26
CA LYS A 416 37.71 -34.31 28.41
C LYS A 416 38.13 -35.71 27.93
N ASN A 417 37.29 -36.72 28.15
CA ASN A 417 37.61 -38.12 27.84
C ASN A 417 37.32 -38.49 26.38
N GLU A 418 36.22 -38.00 25.83
CA GLU A 418 35.75 -38.33 24.47
C GLU A 418 36.15 -37.27 23.43
N GLY A 419 36.55 -36.07 23.88
CA GLY A 419 36.72 -34.90 23.03
C GLY A 419 35.39 -34.27 22.64
N ALA A 420 35.37 -32.94 22.52
CA ALA A 420 34.29 -32.21 21.89
C ALA A 420 34.90 -31.15 20.96
N GLU A 421 34.29 -30.95 19.80
CA GLU A 421 34.66 -29.84 18.92
C GLU A 421 34.32 -28.50 19.61
N GLU A 422 35.13 -27.46 19.38
CA GLU A 422 34.79 -26.11 19.82
C GLU A 422 33.46 -25.68 19.20
N GLY A 423 32.55 -25.20 20.05
CA GLY A 423 31.23 -24.71 19.65
C GLY A 423 31.29 -23.38 18.91
N LEU A 424 31.88 -23.36 17.71
CA LEU A 424 31.88 -22.21 16.81
C LEU A 424 30.55 -22.20 16.03
N GLY A 425 29.46 -21.88 16.73
CA GLY A 425 28.21 -21.48 16.06
C GLY A 425 28.35 -20.07 15.47
N ASP A 426 27.42 -19.68 14.59
CA ASP A 426 27.34 -18.29 14.15
C ASP A 426 27.01 -17.40 15.35
N GLN A 427 27.98 -16.57 15.73
CA GLN A 427 27.86 -15.68 16.88
C GLN A 427 26.71 -14.68 16.68
N THR A 428 26.42 -14.28 15.45
CA THR A 428 25.34 -13.36 15.10
C THR A 428 23.98 -14.01 15.39
N GLU A 429 23.78 -15.26 14.95
CA GLU A 429 22.56 -16.02 15.24
C GLU A 429 22.35 -16.21 16.75
N LEU A 430 23.44 -16.43 17.49
CA LEU A 430 23.38 -16.53 18.95
C LEU A 430 22.92 -15.20 19.58
N LEU A 431 23.41 -14.05 19.11
CA LEU A 431 23.00 -12.74 19.61
C LEU A 431 21.50 -12.49 19.41
N TYR A 432 20.94 -12.84 18.24
CA TYR A 432 19.50 -12.72 17.99
C TYR A 432 18.67 -13.56 18.97
N LYS A 433 19.05 -14.83 19.16
CA LYS A 433 18.32 -15.74 20.07
C LYS A 433 18.42 -15.32 21.54
N ILE A 434 19.58 -14.80 21.97
CA ILE A 434 19.73 -14.24 23.32
C ILE A 434 18.91 -12.97 23.47
N ALA A 435 18.83 -12.12 22.43
CA ALA A 435 18.09 -10.86 22.48
C ALA A 435 16.61 -11.10 22.73
N ASP A 436 16.02 -12.12 22.11
CA ASP A 436 14.61 -12.47 22.33
C ASP A 436 14.30 -12.89 23.76
N ILE A 437 15.28 -13.45 24.49
CA ILE A 437 15.07 -13.99 25.85
C ILE A 437 15.46 -12.97 26.92
N LEU A 438 16.59 -12.28 26.75
CA LEU A 438 17.16 -11.37 27.76
C LEU A 438 17.02 -9.88 27.42
N GLY A 439 16.64 -9.55 26.19
CA GLY A 439 16.55 -8.19 25.71
C GLY A 439 17.88 -7.56 25.29
N GLU A 440 17.78 -6.41 24.62
CA GLU A 440 18.88 -5.72 23.94
C GLU A 440 20.08 -5.40 24.83
N ARG A 441 19.83 -4.97 26.08
CA ARG A 441 20.90 -4.51 26.97
C ARG A 441 21.86 -5.63 27.32
N ALA A 442 21.32 -6.80 27.68
CA ALA A 442 22.13 -7.95 28.06
C ALA A 442 22.98 -8.45 26.88
N VAL A 443 22.44 -8.39 25.66
CA VAL A 443 23.14 -8.79 24.44
C VAL A 443 24.27 -7.83 24.09
N LYS A 444 24.03 -6.52 24.16
CA LYS A 444 25.10 -5.53 23.90
C LYS A 444 26.25 -5.65 24.89
N ASP A 445 25.94 -5.88 26.16
CA ASP A 445 26.94 -6.13 27.20
C ASP A 445 27.73 -7.43 26.92
N PHE A 446 27.03 -8.49 26.46
CA PHE A 446 27.66 -9.76 26.08
C PHE A 446 28.57 -9.61 24.85
N GLU A 447 28.08 -8.98 23.80
CA GLU A 447 28.80 -8.74 22.55
C GLU A 447 30.10 -7.97 22.82
N GLN A 448 30.03 -6.87 23.58
CA GLN A 448 31.20 -6.07 23.93
C GLN A 448 32.26 -6.87 24.70
N ARG A 449 31.84 -7.72 25.64
CA ARG A 449 32.78 -8.57 26.39
C ARG A 449 33.34 -9.68 25.51
N SER A 450 32.52 -10.25 24.63
CA SER A 450 32.94 -11.32 23.72
C SER A 450 33.93 -10.86 22.67
N LEU A 451 33.94 -9.57 22.31
CA LEU A 451 34.98 -8.97 21.45
C LEU A 451 36.36 -8.91 22.12
N GLN A 452 36.41 -8.96 23.46
CA GLN A 452 37.65 -8.88 24.25
C GLN A 452 38.24 -10.26 24.59
N GLY A 453 37.49 -11.33 24.39
CA GLY A 453 37.90 -12.71 24.69
C GLY A 453 36.70 -13.65 24.85
N TYR A 454 36.95 -14.92 25.15
CA TYR A 454 35.89 -15.89 25.40
C TYR A 454 35.07 -15.52 26.65
N VAL A 455 33.75 -15.44 26.49
CA VAL A 455 32.80 -15.15 27.57
C VAL A 455 31.78 -16.28 27.64
N SER A 456 31.68 -16.92 28.81
CA SER A 456 30.65 -17.93 29.05
C SER A 456 29.26 -17.27 29.17
N LEU A 457 28.24 -17.92 28.61
CA LEU A 457 26.83 -17.49 28.72
C LEU A 457 26.35 -17.41 30.17
N GLY A 458 26.92 -18.23 31.08
CA GLY A 458 26.59 -18.19 32.51
C GLY A 458 27.02 -16.89 33.22
N THR A 459 27.82 -16.04 32.57
CA THR A 459 28.16 -14.69 33.09
C THR A 459 27.03 -13.68 32.93
N LEU A 460 25.99 -14.01 32.16
CA LEU A 460 24.76 -13.25 32.07
C LEU A 460 23.90 -13.60 33.28
N GLY A 461 23.66 -12.65 34.18
CA GLY A 461 22.99 -12.88 35.47
C GLY A 461 21.73 -13.76 35.41
N PRO A 462 20.78 -13.52 34.49
CA PRO A 462 19.59 -14.35 34.34
C PRO A 462 19.86 -15.79 33.85
N MET A 463 21.01 -16.05 33.22
CA MET A 463 21.43 -17.37 32.73
C MET A 463 22.30 -18.16 33.72
N ALA A 464 22.61 -17.60 34.89
CA ALA A 464 23.47 -18.25 35.88
C ALA A 464 22.80 -19.40 36.64
N GLN A 465 21.46 -19.40 36.71
CA GLN A 465 20.66 -20.42 37.40
C GLN A 465 19.96 -21.46 36.49
N PRO A 466 19.59 -21.16 35.23
CA PRO A 466 19.02 -22.15 34.33
C PRO A 466 20.08 -22.96 33.55
N VAL A 467 19.70 -24.15 33.08
CA VAL A 467 20.50 -24.89 32.10
C VAL A 467 20.22 -24.34 30.72
N VAL A 468 21.28 -24.00 29.99
CA VAL A 468 21.20 -23.42 28.65
C VAL A 468 21.72 -24.42 27.63
N PHE A 469 20.88 -24.73 26.64
CA PHE A 469 21.23 -25.53 25.47
C PHE A 469 21.20 -24.66 24.22
N PHE A 470 22.20 -24.82 23.35
CA PHE A 470 22.25 -24.17 22.05
C PHE A 470 22.63 -25.20 20.98
N GLN A 471 21.94 -25.16 19.85
CA GLN A 471 22.21 -26.05 18.72
C GLN A 471 23.18 -25.42 17.72
N ARG A 472 24.12 -26.23 17.23
CA ARG A 472 25.13 -25.80 16.24
C ARG A 472 24.58 -25.76 14.81
N GLU A 473 23.80 -26.77 14.42
CA GLU A 473 23.26 -26.91 13.08
C GLU A 473 21.74 -27.12 13.13
N PRO A 474 20.98 -26.55 12.18
CA PRO A 474 19.54 -26.80 12.09
C PRO A 474 19.24 -28.29 11.87
N GLN A 475 18.42 -28.88 12.74
CA GLN A 475 17.98 -30.28 12.62
C GLN A 475 16.60 -30.36 12.00
N VAL A 476 16.32 -31.40 11.21
CA VAL A 476 14.96 -31.68 10.69
C VAL A 476 14.10 -32.20 11.84
N VAL A 477 13.07 -31.45 12.21
CA VAL A 477 12.18 -31.74 13.34
C VAL A 477 10.83 -32.32 12.91
N ALA A 478 10.40 -32.03 11.67
CA ALA A 478 9.20 -32.60 11.09
C ALA A 478 9.44 -32.90 9.60
N ARG A 479 8.74 -33.93 9.07
CA ARG A 479 8.68 -34.25 7.65
C ARG A 479 7.39 -35.02 7.37
N ALA A 480 6.63 -34.64 6.34
CA ALA A 480 5.51 -35.46 5.89
C ALA A 480 6.05 -36.81 5.35
N GLN A 481 5.72 -37.93 6.00
CA GLN A 481 5.93 -39.24 5.39
C GLN A 481 4.89 -39.43 4.29
N SER A 482 5.32 -39.45 3.03
CA SER A 482 4.43 -39.88 1.95
C SER A 482 4.07 -41.35 2.17
N ILE A 483 2.82 -41.61 2.56
CA ILE A 483 2.23 -42.96 2.49
C ILE A 483 2.00 -43.26 1.01
N LEU A 484 3.07 -43.70 0.34
CA LEU A 484 3.02 -44.58 -0.81
C LEU A 484 3.67 -45.88 -0.38
N GLN A 485 2.91 -46.67 0.40
CA GLN A 485 3.30 -48.03 0.73
C GLN A 485 3.47 -48.84 -0.56
N ARG A 486 4.72 -49.25 -0.80
CA ARG A 486 5.04 -50.53 -1.42
C ARG A 486 4.16 -51.62 -0.80
N ARG A 487 3.24 -52.18 -1.57
CA ARG A 487 2.77 -53.57 -1.38
C ARG A 487 3.12 -54.38 -2.63
N GLN A 488 4.30 -54.98 -2.62
CA GLN A 488 4.51 -56.26 -3.29
C GLN A 488 5.06 -57.24 -2.24
N PRO A 489 4.39 -58.38 -1.99
CA PRO A 489 4.89 -59.38 -1.07
C PRO A 489 6.08 -60.11 -1.70
N ARG A 490 7.23 -60.10 -1.01
CA ARG A 490 8.35 -61.00 -1.30
C ARG A 490 7.87 -62.44 -1.13
N ARG A 491 7.77 -63.18 -2.24
CA ARG A 491 7.68 -64.65 -2.22
C ARG A 491 9.00 -65.21 -1.68
N VAL A 492 8.89 -65.96 -0.59
CA VAL A 492 9.92 -66.85 -0.07
C VAL A 492 10.19 -67.95 -1.11
N GLN A 493 11.41 -68.04 -1.63
CA GLN A 493 11.90 -69.23 -2.34
C GLN A 493 12.82 -70.01 -1.40
N HIS A 494 12.39 -71.20 -1.02
CA HIS A 494 13.26 -72.23 -0.44
C HIS A 494 14.13 -72.87 -1.54
N PRO A 495 15.33 -73.38 -1.21
CA PRO A 495 16.25 -73.95 -2.19
C PRO A 495 15.85 -75.40 -2.50
N ALA A 496 15.61 -75.70 -3.78
CA ALA A 496 15.42 -77.07 -4.25
C ALA A 496 16.67 -77.55 -4.99
N GLN A 497 17.31 -78.56 -4.41
CA GLN A 497 18.35 -79.39 -5.03
C GLN A 497 17.82 -79.98 -6.35
N ARG A 498 18.63 -79.87 -7.42
CA ARG A 498 18.51 -80.73 -8.61
C ARG A 498 19.65 -81.76 -8.57
N HIS A 499 19.30 -83.01 -8.27
CA HIS A 499 20.02 -84.17 -8.78
C HIS A 499 19.22 -84.75 -9.94
N GLN A 500 19.90 -84.94 -11.06
CA GLN A 500 19.41 -85.73 -12.18
C GLN A 500 19.16 -87.17 -11.72
N ARG A 501 18.03 -87.76 -12.13
CA ARG A 501 17.99 -89.03 -12.87
C ARG A 501 16.58 -89.38 -13.34
N CYS A 502 16.53 -89.82 -14.59
CA CYS A 502 15.46 -90.57 -15.22
C CYS A 502 15.18 -91.87 -14.44
N VAL A 503 13.90 -92.26 -14.32
CA VAL A 503 13.18 -93.31 -15.09
C VAL A 503 11.71 -93.17 -14.73
#